data_AF-A0A444S4L7-F1
#
_entry.id   AF-A0A444S4L7-F1
#
_cell.length_a   1.000
_cell.length_b   1.000
_cell.length_c   1.000
_cell.angle_alpha   90.00
_cell.angle_beta   90.00
_cell.angle_gamma   90.00
#
_symmetry.space_group_name_H-M   'P 1'
#
loop_
_entity.id
_entity.type
_entity.pdbx_description
1 polymer ?
#
loop_
_entity_poly.entity_id
_entity_poly.type
_entity_poly.pdbx_seq_one_letter_code
_entity_poly.pdbx_strand_id
1 'polypeptide(L)'
;MRSIARYKLATASRLPPNPRICSRAKSIRIANVGITAPFIDTVGQSADLRFPLNNTYGIDIFHPVTVEDLAEQAEAPGGCFDMIDDCRNITNGFDPEGWGNAPEVYTVCNNAYFTFYQLMESRYEATGHENWIVGEAIALALARHNRARFAAAGYAPLSVPGVSTSKAGYVRQAGCFSFSVVTNAGHEISYYQPATAYAIYQRAIEGRDVVTGKKAIGNGDKYATGGPKDMWGVRTSLPPEAPMFCYTASTSIVRGQCTDAPLTALVDGMAIIKDFVVMQPAWSG
;
A
#
# COMPACT_ATOMS: atom_id res chain seq x y z
N MET A 1 -26.20 7.95 -5.21
CA MET A 1 -24.78 7.67 -4.89
C MET A 1 -24.25 8.64 -3.81
N ARG A 2 -24.83 8.58 -2.61
CA ARG A 2 -24.37 9.31 -1.41
C ARG A 2 -24.48 8.32 -0.23
N SER A 3 -23.51 7.43 0.01
CA SER A 3 -23.55 6.67 1.28
C SER A 3 -22.28 5.99 1.77
N ILE A 4 -21.20 5.77 1.02
CA ILE A 4 -20.06 5.02 1.58
C ILE A 4 -19.20 5.88 2.54
N ALA A 5 -19.05 7.18 2.27
CA ALA A 5 -18.26 8.08 3.12
C ALA A 5 -18.90 8.39 4.50
N ARG A 6 -20.23 8.24 4.66
CA ARG A 6 -20.89 8.50 5.96
C ARG A 6 -20.79 7.30 6.91
N TYR A 7 -20.65 6.08 6.41
CA TYR A 7 -20.68 4.90 7.25
C TYR A 7 -19.38 4.70 8.05
N LYS A 8 -18.20 4.96 7.45
CA LYS A 8 -16.91 4.89 8.19
C LYS A 8 -16.68 6.06 9.18
N LEU A 9 -17.40 7.18 9.04
CA LEU A 9 -17.40 8.26 10.05
C LEU A 9 -18.36 7.98 11.22
N ALA A 10 -19.33 7.07 11.05
CA ALA A 10 -20.28 6.72 12.10
C ALA A 10 -19.71 5.73 13.14
N THR A 11 -18.66 4.97 12.82
CA THR A 11 -17.93 4.14 13.81
C THR A 11 -16.98 4.95 14.70
N ALA A 12 -16.61 6.17 14.30
CA ALA A 12 -15.95 7.12 15.20
C ALA A 12 -16.88 7.65 16.32
N SER A 13 -18.19 7.43 16.21
CA SER A 13 -19.20 7.90 17.19
C SER A 13 -19.34 7.02 18.43
N ARG A 14 -18.64 5.88 18.52
CA ARG A 14 -18.65 4.99 19.70
C ARG A 14 -17.37 5.04 20.53
N LEU A 15 -16.42 5.92 20.20
CA LEU A 15 -15.51 6.40 21.24
C LEU A 15 -16.36 7.27 22.17
N PRO A 16 -16.50 6.95 23.47
CA PRO A 16 -17.25 7.80 24.39
C PRO A 16 -16.73 9.23 24.22
N PRO A 17 -17.61 10.26 24.19
CA PRO A 17 -17.18 11.63 24.02
C PRO A 17 -16.23 11.93 25.18
N ASN A 18 -14.92 11.83 24.91
CA ASN A 18 -13.93 12.13 25.92
C ASN A 18 -14.02 13.65 26.13
N PRO A 19 -14.51 14.11 27.28
CA PRO A 19 -14.65 15.54 27.52
C PRO A 19 -13.22 16.07 27.66
N ARG A 20 -12.72 16.65 26.56
CA ARG A 20 -11.46 17.43 26.45
C ARG A 20 -10.15 16.67 26.18
N ILE A 21 -10.09 15.72 25.23
CA ILE A 21 -8.77 15.40 24.62
C ILE A 21 -8.25 16.58 23.77
N CYS A 22 -9.15 17.34 23.12
CA CYS A 22 -8.76 18.34 22.12
C CYS A 22 -8.88 19.81 22.56
N SER A 23 -9.01 20.12 23.86
CA SER A 23 -9.05 21.52 24.32
C SER A 23 -7.75 22.30 24.06
N ARG A 24 -6.65 21.57 23.78
CA ARG A 24 -5.35 22.09 23.34
C ARG A 24 -4.99 21.70 21.90
N ALA A 25 -5.89 21.05 21.16
CA ALA A 25 -5.59 20.65 19.79
C ALA A 25 -5.47 21.92 18.92
N LYS A 26 -4.31 22.08 18.29
CA LYS A 26 -4.07 23.20 17.38
C LYS A 26 -4.94 22.98 16.15
N SER A 27 -5.84 23.92 15.87
CA SER A 27 -6.64 23.90 14.65
C SER A 27 -5.71 24.04 13.44
N ILE A 28 -5.70 23.02 12.58
CA ILE A 28 -5.02 23.05 11.28
C ILE A 28 -6.07 23.40 10.24
N ARG A 29 -5.92 24.55 9.58
CA ARG A 29 -6.75 24.92 8.43
C ARG A 29 -6.16 24.28 7.18
N ILE A 30 -6.72 23.16 6.76
CA ILE A 30 -6.29 22.42 5.58
C ILE A 30 -7.14 22.87 4.39
N ALA A 31 -6.51 23.35 3.31
CA ALA A 31 -7.23 23.78 2.10
C ALA A 31 -7.70 22.58 1.26
N ASN A 32 -6.93 21.50 1.22
CA ASN A 32 -7.32 20.21 0.63
C ASN A 32 -6.60 19.04 1.34
N VAL A 33 -7.30 17.92 1.51
CA VAL A 33 -6.69 16.64 1.93
C VAL A 33 -6.84 15.68 0.76
N GLY A 34 -5.72 15.24 0.19
CA GLY A 34 -5.67 14.14 -0.76
C GLY A 34 -5.15 12.90 -0.05
N ILE A 35 -5.98 11.85 0.06
CA ILE A 35 -5.54 10.53 0.50
C ILE A 35 -5.43 9.69 -0.77
N THR A 36 -4.21 9.29 -1.14
CA THR A 36 -3.98 8.41 -2.30
C THR A 36 -3.77 6.99 -1.81
N ALA A 37 -4.50 6.04 -2.40
CA ALA A 37 -4.47 4.60 -2.09
C ALA A 37 -4.97 4.13 -0.70
N PRO A 38 -6.05 4.68 -0.11
CA PRO A 38 -6.69 4.00 1.02
C PRO A 38 -7.53 2.82 0.50
N PHE A 39 -7.25 1.60 0.96
CA PHE A 39 -8.17 0.48 0.79
C PHE A 39 -9.55 0.86 1.35
N ILE A 40 -10.57 0.87 0.49
CA ILE A 40 -11.93 1.21 0.89
C ILE A 40 -12.76 -0.05 1.16
N ASP A 41 -13.40 -0.57 0.11
CA ASP A 41 -14.22 -1.78 0.05
C ASP A 41 -13.89 -2.46 -1.27
N THR A 42 -13.61 -3.75 -1.22
CA THR A 42 -13.14 -4.56 -2.34
C THR A 42 -14.06 -4.48 -3.57
N VAL A 43 -15.38 -4.55 -3.35
CA VAL A 43 -16.37 -4.42 -4.44
C VAL A 43 -16.40 -3.00 -4.99
N GLY A 44 -16.35 -2.00 -4.12
CA GLY A 44 -16.29 -0.60 -4.52
C GLY A 44 -15.07 -0.26 -5.37
N GLN A 45 -13.91 -0.82 -5.05
CA GLN A 45 -12.66 -0.63 -5.83
C GLN A 45 -12.75 -1.22 -7.22
N SER A 46 -13.49 -2.32 -7.38
CA SER A 46 -13.60 -3.06 -8.64
C SER A 46 -14.98 -3.03 -9.25
N ALA A 47 -15.71 -1.93 -9.01
CA ALA A 47 -17.02 -1.72 -9.62
C ALA A 47 -16.94 -1.59 -11.16
N ASP A 48 -15.77 -1.28 -11.70
CA ASP A 48 -15.48 -1.31 -13.13
C ASP A 48 -14.17 -2.07 -13.39
N LEU A 49 -14.28 -3.38 -13.57
CA LEU A 49 -13.16 -4.27 -13.87
C LEU A 49 -12.47 -3.95 -15.20
N ARG A 50 -13.17 -3.26 -16.12
CA ARG A 50 -12.67 -2.92 -17.46
C ARG A 50 -12.12 -1.50 -17.55
N PHE A 51 -12.12 -0.76 -16.44
CA PHE A 51 -11.52 0.57 -16.35
C PHE A 51 -10.06 0.63 -16.85
N PRO A 52 -9.19 -0.38 -16.62
CA PRO A 52 -7.84 -0.37 -17.18
C PRO A 52 -7.81 -0.33 -18.72
N LEU A 53 -8.78 -0.93 -19.43
CA LEU A 53 -8.88 -0.83 -20.89
C LEU A 53 -9.49 0.50 -21.35
N ASN A 54 -10.46 1.00 -20.59
CA ASN A 54 -11.23 2.20 -20.93
C ASN A 54 -10.73 3.45 -20.18
N ASN A 55 -9.44 3.51 -19.86
CA ASN A 55 -8.90 4.64 -19.10
C ASN A 55 -8.75 5.88 -19.99
N THR A 56 -9.00 7.05 -19.41
CA THR A 56 -8.98 8.34 -20.13
C THR A 56 -7.61 8.77 -20.67
N TYR A 57 -6.56 8.04 -20.31
CA TYR A 57 -5.18 8.35 -20.70
C TYR A 57 -4.69 7.47 -21.86
N GLY A 58 -5.47 6.45 -22.27
CA GLY A 58 -5.07 5.51 -23.32
C GLY A 58 -3.81 4.71 -22.95
N ILE A 59 -3.60 4.43 -21.66
CA ILE A 59 -2.44 3.68 -21.17
C ILE A 59 -2.79 2.19 -21.15
N ASP A 60 -2.10 1.39 -21.95
CA ASP A 60 -2.26 -0.06 -21.96
C ASP A 60 -1.47 -0.68 -20.78
N ILE A 61 -2.15 -0.86 -19.64
CA ILE A 61 -1.56 -1.52 -18.46
C ILE A 61 -1.55 -3.04 -18.63
N PHE A 62 -2.63 -3.59 -19.18
CA PHE A 62 -2.84 -5.00 -19.41
C PHE A 62 -3.17 -5.26 -20.87
N HIS A 63 -2.82 -6.45 -21.36
CA HIS A 63 -3.36 -6.93 -22.62
C HIS A 63 -4.89 -7.12 -22.47
N PRO A 64 -5.73 -6.77 -23.46
CA PRO A 64 -7.19 -6.88 -23.36
C PRO A 64 -7.70 -8.24 -22.87
N VAL A 65 -7.09 -9.32 -23.34
CA VAL A 65 -7.41 -10.69 -22.92
C VAL A 65 -7.20 -10.90 -21.42
N THR A 66 -6.19 -10.27 -20.80
CA THR A 66 -5.95 -10.38 -19.35
C THR A 66 -7.08 -9.75 -18.54
N VAL A 67 -7.63 -8.63 -19.00
CA VAL A 67 -8.71 -7.93 -18.30
C VAL A 67 -10.02 -8.69 -18.45
N GLU A 68 -10.30 -9.25 -19.63
CA GLU A 68 -11.50 -10.07 -19.83
C GLU A 68 -11.44 -11.39 -19.05
N ASP A 69 -10.28 -12.08 -19.03
CA ASP A 69 -10.04 -13.27 -18.19
C ASP A 69 -10.28 -12.99 -16.70
N LEU A 70 -9.72 -11.89 -16.22
CA LEU A 70 -9.90 -11.44 -14.84
C LEU A 70 -11.38 -11.14 -14.54
N ALA A 71 -12.08 -10.46 -15.44
CA ALA A 71 -13.47 -10.13 -15.23
C ALA A 71 -14.36 -11.38 -15.21
N GLU A 72 -14.12 -12.32 -16.12
CA GLU A 72 -14.81 -13.61 -16.15
C GLU A 72 -14.59 -14.39 -14.86
N GLN A 73 -13.35 -14.48 -14.36
CA GLN A 73 -13.04 -15.17 -13.10
C GLN A 73 -13.65 -14.48 -11.88
N ALA A 74 -13.72 -13.15 -11.86
CA ALA A 74 -14.28 -12.39 -10.76
C ALA A 74 -15.80 -12.54 -10.67
N GLU A 75 -16.47 -12.54 -11.83
CA GLU A 75 -17.93 -12.58 -11.99
C GLU A 75 -18.50 -14.01 -12.07
N ALA A 76 -17.67 -15.04 -12.23
CA ALA A 76 -18.10 -16.44 -12.25
C ALA A 76 -18.79 -16.86 -10.94
N PRO A 77 -19.72 -17.83 -10.98
CA PRO A 77 -20.28 -18.42 -9.76
C PRO A 77 -19.20 -18.97 -8.84
N GLY A 78 -19.21 -18.55 -7.57
CA GLY A 78 -18.16 -18.84 -6.59
C GLY A 78 -16.88 -18.01 -6.77
N GLY A 79 -16.90 -17.02 -7.64
CA GLY A 79 -15.83 -16.06 -7.88
C GLY A 79 -15.64 -15.08 -6.73
N CYS A 80 -14.71 -14.14 -6.88
CA CYS A 80 -14.30 -13.28 -5.77
C CYS A 80 -15.43 -12.35 -5.27
N PHE A 81 -16.38 -11.96 -6.13
CA PHE A 81 -17.53 -11.17 -5.68
C PHE A 81 -18.47 -11.98 -4.77
N ASP A 82 -18.77 -13.23 -5.13
CA ASP A 82 -19.57 -14.13 -4.29
C ASP A 82 -18.90 -14.38 -2.94
N MET A 83 -17.58 -14.59 -2.93
CA MET A 83 -16.82 -14.76 -1.67
C MET A 83 -16.86 -13.50 -0.78
N ILE A 84 -16.86 -12.31 -1.37
CA ILE A 84 -17.00 -11.06 -0.60
C ILE A 84 -18.41 -10.92 -0.02
N ASP A 85 -19.43 -11.35 -0.75
CA ASP A 85 -20.80 -11.36 -0.23
C ASP A 85 -20.97 -12.38 0.91
N ASP A 86 -20.34 -13.55 0.82
CA ASP A 86 -20.26 -14.51 1.92
C ASP A 86 -19.56 -13.91 3.16
N CYS A 87 -18.44 -13.21 2.95
CA CYS A 87 -17.75 -12.48 4.00
C CYS A 87 -18.67 -11.44 4.66
N ARG A 88 -19.39 -10.63 3.87
CA ARG A 88 -20.33 -9.64 4.40
C ARG A 88 -21.46 -10.29 5.19
N ASN A 89 -22.00 -11.40 4.70
CA ASN A 89 -23.08 -12.13 5.35
C ASN A 89 -22.65 -12.65 6.73
N ILE A 90 -21.46 -13.24 6.85
CA ILE A 90 -20.95 -13.71 8.15
C ILE A 90 -20.57 -12.55 9.07
N THR A 91 -19.97 -11.47 8.56
CA THR A 91 -19.68 -10.26 9.35
C THR A 91 -20.95 -9.66 9.94
N ASN A 92 -22.05 -9.58 9.18
CA ASN A 92 -23.32 -9.06 9.69
C ASN A 92 -23.88 -9.86 10.88
N GLY A 93 -23.56 -11.15 10.98
CA GLY A 93 -23.97 -12.00 12.08
C GLY A 93 -23.04 -11.96 13.29
N PHE A 94 -21.72 -12.01 13.05
CA PHE A 94 -20.72 -12.25 14.09
C PHE A 94 -19.86 -11.03 14.46
N ASP A 95 -19.77 -10.03 13.59
CA ASP A 95 -19.04 -8.77 13.84
C ASP A 95 -19.80 -7.56 13.26
N PRO A 96 -21.06 -7.30 13.70
CA PRO A 96 -21.88 -6.23 13.12
C PRO A 96 -21.32 -4.82 13.41
N GLU A 97 -20.43 -4.68 14.39
CA GLU A 97 -19.71 -3.45 14.67
C GLU A 97 -18.40 -3.27 13.88
N GLY A 98 -17.86 -4.34 13.29
CA GLY A 98 -16.63 -4.30 12.50
C GLY A 98 -15.36 -4.11 13.35
N TRP A 99 -15.28 -4.73 14.52
CA TRP A 99 -14.10 -4.68 15.38
C TRP A 99 -12.95 -5.55 14.88
N GLY A 100 -13.23 -6.51 13.98
CA GLY A 100 -12.24 -7.42 13.44
C GLY A 100 -11.74 -8.46 14.44
N ASN A 101 -12.53 -8.79 15.47
CA ASN A 101 -12.17 -9.71 16.54
C ASN A 101 -13.05 -10.97 16.63
N ALA A 102 -13.85 -11.25 15.60
CA ALA A 102 -14.66 -12.47 15.47
C ALA A 102 -13.89 -13.55 14.68
N PRO A 103 -13.37 -14.61 15.33
CA PRO A 103 -12.56 -15.64 14.66
C PRO A 103 -13.36 -16.42 13.58
N GLU A 104 -14.67 -16.53 13.73
CA GLU A 104 -15.57 -17.15 12.75
C GLU A 104 -15.56 -16.40 11.41
N VAL A 105 -15.44 -15.08 11.46
CA VAL A 105 -15.41 -14.19 10.28
C VAL A 105 -14.07 -14.29 9.56
N TYR A 106 -12.97 -14.51 10.31
CA TYR A 106 -11.61 -14.42 9.79
C TYR A 106 -11.38 -15.31 8.58
N THR A 107 -11.69 -16.61 8.65
CA THR A 107 -11.38 -17.56 7.57
C THR A 107 -12.11 -17.20 6.28
N VAL A 108 -13.40 -16.85 6.37
CA VAL A 108 -14.23 -16.51 5.20
C VAL A 108 -13.74 -15.22 4.56
N CYS A 109 -13.59 -14.15 5.35
CA CYS A 109 -13.18 -12.85 4.85
C CYS A 109 -11.73 -12.81 4.38
N ASN A 110 -10.83 -13.53 5.03
CA ASN A 110 -9.43 -13.63 4.62
C ASN A 110 -9.31 -14.38 3.29
N ASN A 111 -10.08 -15.45 3.08
CA ASN A 111 -10.10 -16.16 1.80
C ASN A 111 -10.66 -15.28 0.66
N ALA A 112 -11.73 -14.55 0.93
CA ALA A 112 -12.30 -13.60 -0.02
C ALA A 112 -11.29 -12.50 -0.40
N TYR A 113 -10.62 -11.91 0.61
CA TYR A 113 -9.59 -10.89 0.40
C TYR A 113 -8.42 -11.43 -0.44
N PHE A 114 -7.83 -12.57 -0.06
CA PHE A 114 -6.67 -13.11 -0.77
C PHE A 114 -7.00 -13.56 -2.19
N THR A 115 -8.18 -14.15 -2.42
CA THR A 115 -8.62 -14.50 -3.77
C THR A 115 -8.71 -13.25 -4.65
N PHE A 116 -9.28 -12.18 -4.11
CA PHE A 116 -9.40 -10.91 -4.83
C PHE A 116 -8.04 -10.26 -5.11
N TYR A 117 -7.18 -10.20 -4.09
CA TYR A 117 -5.82 -9.70 -4.22
C TYR A 117 -5.04 -10.45 -5.31
N GLN A 118 -5.15 -11.78 -5.36
CA GLN A 118 -4.49 -12.60 -6.37
C GLN A 118 -5.05 -12.39 -7.78
N LEU A 119 -6.36 -12.14 -7.89
CA LEU A 119 -6.99 -11.96 -9.19
C LEU A 119 -6.70 -10.57 -9.77
N MET A 120 -6.71 -9.55 -8.93
CA MET A 120 -6.67 -8.14 -9.33
C MET A 120 -5.29 -7.51 -9.15
N GLU A 121 -4.83 -7.46 -7.90
CA GLU A 121 -3.69 -6.63 -7.47
C GLU A 121 -2.35 -7.30 -7.80
N SER A 122 -2.20 -8.59 -7.49
CA SER A 122 -0.95 -9.32 -7.76
C SER A 122 -0.62 -9.36 -9.26
N ARG A 123 -1.64 -9.36 -10.13
CA ARG A 123 -1.45 -9.26 -11.59
C ARG A 123 -0.91 -7.90 -11.98
N TYR A 124 -1.38 -6.82 -11.36
CA TYR A 124 -0.86 -5.48 -11.60
C TYR A 124 0.56 -5.33 -11.05
N GLU A 125 0.83 -5.81 -9.84
CA GLU A 125 2.18 -5.86 -9.25
C GLU A 125 3.19 -6.57 -10.17
N ALA A 126 2.77 -7.70 -10.77
CA ALA A 126 3.60 -8.47 -11.69
C ALA A 126 3.97 -7.72 -12.98
N THR A 127 3.24 -6.66 -13.35
CA THR A 127 3.61 -5.78 -14.47
C THR A 127 4.81 -4.89 -14.14
N GLY A 128 5.20 -4.81 -12.86
CA GLY A 128 6.28 -3.96 -12.40
C GLY A 128 5.93 -2.47 -12.36
N HIS A 129 4.66 -2.09 -12.47
CA HIS A 129 4.25 -0.68 -12.51
C HIS A 129 4.05 -0.02 -11.13
N GLU A 130 4.18 -0.77 -10.03
CA GLU A 130 4.00 -0.27 -8.66
C GLU A 130 5.27 0.26 -7.97
N ASN A 131 6.37 0.37 -8.71
CA ASN A 131 7.62 0.82 -8.11
C ASN A 131 7.77 2.36 -8.15
N TRP A 132 8.72 2.87 -7.37
CA TRP A 132 8.99 4.31 -7.27
C TRP A 132 9.42 4.95 -8.60
N ILE A 133 9.95 4.19 -9.57
CA ILE A 133 10.41 4.69 -10.87
C ILE A 133 9.21 5.17 -11.69
N VAL A 134 8.12 4.38 -11.72
CA VAL A 134 6.88 4.76 -12.39
C VAL A 134 6.24 5.96 -11.67
N GLY A 135 6.24 5.96 -10.34
CA GLY A 135 5.79 7.10 -9.54
C GLY A 135 6.56 8.39 -9.86
N GLU A 136 7.88 8.30 -10.05
CA GLU A 136 8.70 9.45 -10.44
C GLU A 136 8.33 9.96 -11.84
N ALA A 137 8.16 9.06 -12.81
CA ALA A 137 7.79 9.41 -14.17
C ALA A 137 6.44 10.17 -14.21
N ILE A 138 5.45 9.68 -13.46
CA ILE A 138 4.15 10.35 -13.30
C ILE A 138 4.33 11.72 -12.65
N ALA A 139 5.11 11.83 -11.57
CA ALA A 139 5.35 13.11 -10.90
C ALA A 139 6.00 14.15 -11.83
N LEU A 140 6.98 13.73 -12.65
CA LEU A 140 7.61 14.60 -13.64
C LEU A 140 6.64 15.06 -14.74
N ALA A 141 5.72 14.18 -15.16
CA ALA A 141 4.69 14.52 -16.15
C ALA A 141 3.63 15.49 -15.60
N LEU A 142 3.21 15.30 -14.33
CA LEU A 142 2.15 16.08 -13.67
C LEU A 142 2.57 17.49 -13.23
N ALA A 143 3.85 17.82 -13.23
CA ALA A 143 4.38 19.11 -12.76
C ALA A 143 4.02 20.31 -13.68
N ARG A 144 2.77 20.44 -14.15
CA ARG A 144 2.30 21.36 -15.22
C ARG A 144 2.85 22.79 -15.09
N HIS A 145 2.59 23.47 -13.98
CA HIS A 145 2.93 24.90 -13.79
C HIS A 145 4.36 25.14 -13.30
N ASN A 146 5.09 24.11 -12.85
CA ASN A 146 6.43 24.24 -12.29
C ASN A 146 7.43 23.22 -12.88
N ARG A 147 7.15 22.72 -14.10
CA ARG A 147 7.82 21.56 -14.72
C ARG A 147 9.33 21.70 -14.75
N ALA A 148 9.81 22.82 -15.29
CA ALA A 148 11.24 23.08 -15.40
C ALA A 148 11.94 23.11 -14.04
N ARG A 149 11.29 23.69 -13.02
CA ARG A 149 11.86 23.77 -11.67
C ARG A 149 11.79 22.45 -10.92
N PHE A 150 10.71 21.69 -11.08
CA PHE A 150 10.60 20.36 -10.50
C PHE A 150 11.60 19.39 -11.13
N ALA A 151 11.74 19.39 -12.46
CA ALA A 151 12.78 18.62 -13.15
C ALA A 151 14.21 19.07 -12.78
N ALA A 152 14.41 20.36 -12.46
CA ALA A 152 15.68 20.86 -11.97
C ALA A 152 15.94 20.55 -10.49
N ALA A 153 14.93 20.23 -9.69
CA ALA A 153 15.10 19.89 -8.28
C ALA A 153 15.77 18.50 -8.11
N GLY A 154 16.62 18.40 -7.10
CA GLY A 154 17.30 17.15 -6.74
C GLY A 154 16.66 16.45 -5.55
N TYR A 155 17.09 15.22 -5.28
CA TYR A 155 16.69 14.42 -4.12
C TYR A 155 17.47 14.83 -2.87
N ALA A 156 16.82 15.58 -1.98
CA ALA A 156 17.36 15.97 -0.68
C ALA A 156 17.04 14.90 0.38
N PRO A 157 17.97 14.57 1.29
CA PRO A 157 17.76 13.55 2.31
C PRO A 157 16.71 13.98 3.33
N LEU A 158 15.70 13.14 3.55
CA LEU A 158 14.59 13.40 4.44
C LEU A 158 15.06 13.37 5.90
N SER A 159 14.73 14.41 6.67
CA SER A 159 15.02 14.48 8.10
C SER A 159 13.75 14.22 8.89
N VAL A 160 13.69 13.09 9.58
CA VAL A 160 12.57 12.73 10.46
C VAL A 160 13.12 12.50 11.87
N PRO A 161 12.58 13.15 12.91
CA PRO A 161 13.00 12.91 14.28
C PRO A 161 12.91 11.41 14.64
N GLY A 162 13.99 10.85 15.19
CA GLY A 162 14.04 9.44 15.59
C GLY A 162 14.30 8.44 14.46
N VAL A 163 14.42 8.89 13.21
CA VAL A 163 14.78 8.02 12.07
C VAL A 163 16.11 8.48 11.49
N SER A 164 17.05 7.55 11.30
CA SER A 164 18.34 7.90 10.69
C SER A 164 18.13 8.40 9.27
N THR A 165 18.93 9.38 8.86
CA THR A 165 18.80 10.01 7.54
C THR A 165 19.01 9.02 6.39
N SER A 166 19.81 7.97 6.62
CA SER A 166 20.00 6.84 5.71
C SER A 166 18.79 5.92 5.55
N LYS A 167 17.78 6.02 6.44
CA LYS A 167 16.57 5.19 6.43
C LYS A 167 15.31 5.97 6.04
N ALA A 168 15.24 7.26 6.39
CA ALA A 168 14.05 8.08 6.15
C ALA A 168 13.75 8.30 4.66
N GLY A 169 14.77 8.23 3.79
CA GLY A 169 14.62 8.39 2.36
C GLY A 169 14.91 9.81 1.87
N TYR A 170 14.33 10.17 0.73
CA TYR A 170 14.72 11.35 -0.03
C TYR A 170 13.52 12.02 -0.69
N VAL A 171 13.61 13.33 -0.89
CA VAL A 171 12.53 14.14 -1.46
C VAL A 171 13.05 15.02 -2.58
N ARG A 172 12.38 14.97 -3.72
CA ARG A 172 12.41 16.01 -4.74
C ARG A 172 11.20 16.92 -4.53
N GLN A 173 11.40 18.22 -4.36
CA GLN A 173 10.32 19.18 -4.18
C GLN A 173 10.62 20.50 -4.90
N ALA A 174 9.60 21.06 -5.55
CA ALA A 174 9.61 22.42 -6.08
C ALA A 174 8.28 23.10 -5.73
N GLY A 175 8.34 24.08 -4.83
CA GLY A 175 7.16 24.72 -4.25
C GLY A 175 6.26 23.72 -3.53
N CYS A 176 4.97 23.75 -3.87
CA CYS A 176 3.94 22.90 -3.28
C CYS A 176 3.88 21.48 -3.89
N PHE A 177 4.74 21.16 -4.87
CA PHE A 177 4.76 19.84 -5.50
C PHE A 177 6.02 19.07 -5.09
N SER A 178 5.84 17.87 -4.56
CA SER A 178 6.91 17.00 -4.07
C SER A 178 6.70 15.54 -4.46
N PHE A 179 7.81 14.83 -4.65
CA PHE A 179 7.88 13.38 -4.77
C PHE A 179 8.88 12.83 -3.76
N SER A 180 8.47 11.84 -2.98
CA SER A 180 9.27 11.27 -1.89
C SER A 180 9.51 9.79 -2.14
N VAL A 181 10.76 9.35 -1.97
CA VAL A 181 11.14 7.93 -1.96
C VAL A 181 11.55 7.60 -0.54
N VAL A 182 10.72 6.84 0.17
CA VAL A 182 11.04 6.36 1.52
C VAL A 182 11.85 5.07 1.38
N THR A 183 13.16 5.16 1.62
CA THR A 183 14.06 3.99 1.63
C THR A 183 13.67 3.05 2.76
N ASN A 184 13.97 1.75 2.70
CA ASN A 184 13.62 0.79 3.76
C ASN A 184 12.10 0.72 4.05
N ALA A 185 11.26 0.91 3.03
CA ALA A 185 9.82 0.72 3.10
C ALA A 185 9.33 0.09 1.80
N GLY A 186 8.39 -0.86 1.90
CA GLY A 186 7.71 -1.47 0.76
C GLY A 186 6.43 -0.72 0.37
N HIS A 187 5.46 -1.44 -0.19
CA HIS A 187 4.18 -0.92 -0.66
C HIS A 187 3.46 -0.09 0.42
N GLU A 188 3.50 -0.56 1.68
CA GLU A 188 2.81 0.06 2.82
C GLU A 188 3.77 0.89 3.70
N ILE A 189 4.14 2.09 3.29
CA ILE A 189 5.11 2.93 4.03
C ILE A 189 4.76 3.08 5.52
N SER A 190 3.48 3.22 5.86
CA SER A 190 3.01 3.37 7.25
C SER A 190 3.25 2.15 8.13
N TYR A 191 3.36 0.94 7.56
CA TYR A 191 3.72 -0.28 8.30
C TYR A 191 5.21 -0.25 8.68
N TYR A 192 6.08 0.03 7.71
CA TYR A 192 7.54 0.02 7.91
C TYR A 192 8.05 1.23 8.69
N GLN A 193 7.53 2.42 8.36
CA GLN A 193 8.01 3.70 8.88
C GLN A 193 6.86 4.68 9.17
N PRO A 194 6.04 4.42 10.20
CA PRO A 194 4.89 5.26 10.54
C PRO A 194 5.30 6.71 10.84
N ALA A 195 6.44 6.92 11.51
CA ALA A 195 6.96 8.26 11.80
C ALA A 195 7.30 9.06 10.53
N THR A 196 7.88 8.39 9.53
CA THR A 196 8.23 9.00 8.25
C THR A 196 7.00 9.34 7.43
N ALA A 197 6.05 8.40 7.31
CA ALA A 197 4.78 8.63 6.64
C ALA A 197 4.01 9.82 7.25
N TYR A 198 3.92 9.85 8.59
CA TYR A 198 3.29 10.94 9.33
C TYR A 198 3.99 12.28 9.12
N ALA A 199 5.33 12.32 9.15
CA ALA A 199 6.09 13.54 8.92
C ALA A 199 5.88 14.11 7.52
N ILE A 200 5.89 13.27 6.48
CA ILE A 200 5.61 13.69 5.10
C ILE A 200 4.20 14.27 4.98
N TYR A 201 3.20 13.53 5.48
CA TYR A 201 1.80 13.95 5.47
C TYR A 201 1.61 15.30 6.17
N GLN A 202 2.07 15.41 7.43
CA GLN A 202 1.92 16.61 8.23
C GLN A 202 2.57 17.83 7.57
N ARG A 203 3.78 17.68 7.01
CA ARG A 203 4.50 18.77 6.35
C ARG A 203 3.82 19.25 5.09
N ALA A 204 3.29 18.31 4.28
CA ALA A 204 2.56 18.66 3.07
C ALA A 204 1.30 19.46 3.38
N ILE A 205 0.47 19.00 4.33
CA ILE A 205 -0.80 19.69 4.68
C ILE A 205 -0.57 21.03 5.41
N GLU A 206 0.53 21.18 6.14
CA GLU A 206 0.90 22.44 6.81
C GLU A 206 1.60 23.43 5.86
N GLY A 207 1.80 23.07 4.58
CA GLY A 207 2.49 23.92 3.62
C GLY A 207 3.96 24.17 4.00
N ARG A 208 4.63 23.14 4.53
CA ARG A 208 6.04 23.17 4.89
C ARG A 208 6.90 22.39 3.90
N ASP A 209 8.20 22.64 3.93
CA ASP A 209 9.13 21.80 3.18
C ASP A 209 9.07 20.36 3.70
N VAL A 210 8.92 19.41 2.79
CA VAL A 210 8.74 18.00 3.15
C VAL A 210 10.04 17.43 3.73
N VAL A 211 11.20 17.95 3.32
CA VAL A 211 12.53 17.50 3.77
C VAL A 211 12.72 17.67 5.28
N THR A 212 12.43 18.84 5.84
CA THR A 212 12.74 19.17 7.24
C THR A 212 11.52 19.59 8.06
N GLY A 213 10.46 20.08 7.42
CA GLY A 213 9.32 20.68 8.10
C GLY A 213 9.64 22.00 8.81
N LYS A 214 10.75 22.67 8.49
CA LYS A 214 11.19 23.90 9.18
C LYS A 214 10.86 25.17 8.40
N LYS A 215 10.78 25.08 7.07
CA LYS A 215 10.53 26.21 6.17
C LYS A 215 9.07 26.20 5.74
N ALA A 216 8.38 27.32 5.92
CA ALA A 216 7.08 27.52 5.28
C ALA A 216 7.29 27.71 3.77
N ILE A 217 6.52 27.01 2.96
CA ILE A 217 6.57 27.10 1.50
C ILE A 217 5.87 28.37 1.00
N GLY A 218 4.90 28.90 1.75
CA GLY A 218 4.15 30.11 1.39
C GLY A 218 3.44 29.94 0.05
N ASN A 219 3.58 30.92 -0.86
CA ASN A 219 3.02 30.86 -2.20
C ASN A 219 3.74 29.88 -3.15
N GLY A 220 4.68 29.06 -2.67
CA GLY A 220 5.30 27.98 -3.45
C GLY A 220 6.41 28.40 -4.41
N ASP A 221 6.48 29.66 -4.81
CA ASP A 221 7.28 30.06 -5.98
C ASP A 221 8.80 30.06 -5.78
N LYS A 222 9.37 29.86 -4.60
CA LYS A 222 10.84 29.99 -4.40
C LYS A 222 11.54 28.75 -3.86
N TYR A 223 10.83 27.81 -3.24
CA TYR A 223 11.46 26.63 -2.67
C TYR A 223 11.76 25.57 -3.74
N ALA A 224 12.97 25.02 -3.73
CA ALA A 224 13.33 23.84 -4.48
C ALA A 224 14.41 23.04 -3.72
N THR A 225 14.36 21.72 -3.81
CA THR A 225 15.39 20.85 -3.24
C THR A 225 16.61 20.73 -4.15
N GLY A 226 17.79 20.56 -3.56
CA GLY A 226 19.01 20.14 -4.25
C GLY A 226 19.29 18.66 -4.06
N GLY A 227 20.45 18.19 -4.54
CA GLY A 227 20.88 16.79 -4.42
C GLY A 227 20.96 16.07 -5.76
N PRO A 228 21.18 14.74 -5.76
CA PRO A 228 21.22 13.91 -6.96
C PRO A 228 19.96 14.08 -7.81
N LYS A 229 20.12 13.92 -9.13
CA LYS A 229 19.00 14.05 -10.06
C LYS A 229 18.10 12.83 -10.06
N ASP A 230 18.59 11.70 -9.60
CA ASP A 230 17.86 10.44 -9.54
C ASP A 230 18.24 9.69 -8.27
N MET A 231 17.52 8.58 -8.05
CA MET A 231 17.70 7.70 -6.90
C MET A 231 18.38 6.37 -7.28
N TRP A 232 18.82 6.18 -8.54
CA TRP A 232 19.37 4.91 -9.03
C TRP A 232 20.69 4.53 -8.35
N GLY A 233 21.43 5.50 -7.81
CA GLY A 233 22.64 5.27 -7.02
C GLY A 233 22.41 5.01 -5.54
N VAL A 234 21.18 5.21 -5.03
CA VAL A 234 20.87 4.98 -3.61
C VAL A 234 20.64 3.48 -3.39
N ARG A 235 21.33 2.95 -2.38
CA ARG A 235 21.28 1.52 -2.02
C ARG A 235 21.01 1.40 -0.53
N THR A 236 20.11 0.49 -0.18
CA THR A 236 19.87 0.06 1.20
C THR A 236 20.64 -1.24 1.40
N SER A 237 21.38 -1.35 2.51
CA SER A 237 21.99 -2.63 2.92
C SER A 237 20.88 -3.64 3.21
N LEU A 238 20.92 -4.80 2.55
CA LEU A 238 20.02 -5.89 2.89
C LEU A 238 20.31 -6.37 4.32
N PRO A 239 19.27 -6.77 5.08
CA PRO A 239 19.52 -7.53 6.31
C PRO A 239 20.27 -8.82 5.96
N PRO A 240 20.98 -9.43 6.92
CA PRO A 240 21.50 -10.79 6.74
C PRO A 240 20.37 -11.71 6.25
N GLU A 241 20.66 -12.59 5.30
CA GLU A 241 19.69 -13.57 4.84
C GLU A 241 19.18 -14.38 6.03
N ALA A 242 17.86 -14.34 6.24
CA ALA A 242 17.25 -15.23 7.22
C ALA A 242 17.26 -16.65 6.65
N PRO A 243 17.49 -17.69 7.48
CA PRO A 243 17.29 -19.07 7.05
C PRO A 243 15.85 -19.20 6.52
N MET A 244 15.74 -19.65 5.28
CA MET A 244 14.45 -19.92 4.65
C MET A 244 13.97 -21.29 5.13
N PHE A 245 12.68 -21.40 5.44
CA PHE A 245 12.07 -22.65 5.83
C PHE A 245 10.79 -22.85 5.03
N CYS A 246 10.45 -24.11 4.76
CA CYS A 246 9.17 -24.44 4.17
C CYS A 246 8.06 -24.28 5.22
N TYR A 247 7.41 -23.11 5.20
CA TYR A 247 6.37 -22.71 6.16
C TYR A 247 4.97 -22.93 5.60
N THR A 248 4.17 -23.72 6.32
CA THR A 248 2.87 -24.28 5.88
C THR A 248 1.67 -23.48 6.37
N ALA A 249 1.85 -22.50 7.26
CA ALA A 249 0.74 -21.66 7.74
C ALA A 249 0.36 -20.52 6.78
N SER A 250 1.10 -20.35 5.68
CA SER A 250 0.76 -19.39 4.64
C SER A 250 -0.42 -19.91 3.83
N THR A 251 -1.43 -19.05 3.58
CA THR A 251 -2.63 -19.37 2.77
C THR A 251 -2.31 -19.77 1.33
N SER A 252 -1.07 -19.58 0.90
CA SER A 252 -0.42 -20.30 -0.20
C SER A 252 1.07 -20.43 0.10
N ILE A 253 1.64 -21.62 -0.15
CA ILE A 253 3.10 -21.78 -0.11
C ILE A 253 3.67 -20.96 -1.27
N VAL A 254 4.32 -19.84 -0.95
CA VAL A 254 4.84 -18.90 -1.94
C VAL A 254 6.00 -19.57 -2.69
N ARG A 255 6.08 -19.39 -4.01
CA ARG A 255 7.18 -19.92 -4.83
C ARG A 255 8.53 -19.46 -4.25
N GLY A 256 9.36 -20.42 -3.84
CA GLY A 256 10.64 -20.15 -3.16
C GLY A 256 10.63 -20.30 -1.63
N GLN A 257 9.46 -20.47 -0.98
CA GLN A 257 9.39 -20.84 0.44
C GLN A 257 9.77 -22.31 0.67
N CYS A 258 9.43 -23.17 -0.27
CA CYS A 258 9.74 -24.60 -0.22
C CYS A 258 10.48 -25.00 -1.50
N THR A 259 11.48 -25.89 -1.37
CA THR A 259 12.07 -26.58 -2.52
C THR A 259 11.19 -27.75 -2.95
N ASP A 260 11.48 -28.34 -4.10
CA ASP A 260 10.64 -29.39 -4.71
C ASP A 260 10.42 -30.60 -3.80
N ALA A 261 11.42 -30.97 -3.00
CA ALA A 261 11.33 -32.12 -2.09
C ALA A 261 10.33 -31.89 -0.92
N PRO A 262 10.43 -30.81 -0.12
CA PRO A 262 9.40 -30.44 0.84
C PRO A 262 8.01 -30.26 0.22
N LEU A 263 7.91 -29.67 -0.98
CA LEU A 263 6.63 -29.52 -1.69
C LEU A 263 6.01 -30.88 -2.05
N THR A 264 6.80 -31.78 -2.63
CA THR A 264 6.35 -33.13 -3.00
C THR A 264 5.90 -33.90 -1.76
N ALA A 265 6.68 -33.84 -0.67
CA ALA A 265 6.32 -34.51 0.58
C ALA A 265 5.04 -33.94 1.21
N LEU A 266 4.75 -32.65 1.03
CA LEU A 266 3.48 -32.04 1.46
C LEU A 266 2.30 -32.56 0.62
N VAL A 267 2.47 -32.64 -0.70
CA VAL A 267 1.46 -33.18 -1.63
C VAL A 267 1.17 -34.65 -1.36
N ASP A 268 2.22 -35.45 -1.12
CA ASP A 268 2.13 -36.89 -0.89
C ASP A 268 1.71 -37.25 0.56
N GLY A 269 1.53 -36.27 1.44
CA GLY A 269 1.18 -36.49 2.85
C GLY A 269 2.30 -37.13 3.69
N MET A 270 3.54 -37.06 3.21
CA MET A 270 4.74 -37.66 3.82
C MET A 270 5.54 -36.67 4.67
N ALA A 271 5.21 -35.37 4.61
CA ALA A 271 5.96 -34.33 5.31
C ALA A 271 5.77 -34.39 6.84
N ILE A 272 6.86 -34.29 7.59
CA ILE A 272 6.80 -34.06 9.04
C ILE A 272 6.78 -32.56 9.30
N ILE A 273 5.70 -32.05 9.87
CA ILE A 273 5.52 -30.62 10.15
C ILE A 273 5.58 -30.39 11.66
N LYS A 274 6.34 -29.39 12.09
CA LYS A 274 6.37 -28.90 13.48
C LYS A 274 6.33 -27.39 13.49
N ASP A 275 5.44 -26.80 14.30
CA ASP A 275 5.28 -25.34 14.41
C ASP A 275 5.12 -24.67 13.03
N PHE A 276 4.34 -25.33 12.17
CA PHE A 276 4.10 -24.99 10.77
C PHE A 276 5.33 -25.05 9.83
N VAL A 277 6.47 -25.56 10.27
CA VAL A 277 7.68 -25.75 9.44
C VAL A 277 7.81 -27.22 9.02
N VAL A 278 8.09 -27.48 7.73
CA VAL A 278 8.46 -28.83 7.26
C VAL A 278 9.86 -29.17 7.77
N MET A 279 9.90 -30.17 8.65
CA MET A 279 11.13 -30.72 9.24
C MET A 279 11.72 -31.83 8.37
N GLN A 280 10.87 -32.61 7.69
CA GLN A 280 11.29 -33.69 6.80
C GLN A 280 10.42 -33.75 5.52
N PRO A 281 11.04 -33.83 4.33
CA PRO A 281 12.48 -33.71 4.09
C PRO A 281 12.98 -32.31 4.49
N ALA A 282 14.21 -32.25 5.00
CA ALA A 282 14.78 -30.99 5.44
C ALA A 282 14.87 -30.01 4.27
N TRP A 283 14.57 -28.75 4.54
CA TRP A 283 14.78 -27.69 3.57
C TRP A 283 16.27 -27.62 3.21
N SER A 284 16.58 -27.64 1.92
CA SER A 284 17.92 -27.55 1.35
C SER A 284 17.90 -26.53 0.23
N GLY A 285 18.09 -25.26 0.59
CA GLY A 285 18.27 -24.16 -0.35
C GLY A 285 19.44 -23.29 0.06
#